data_AF-A0A1S2QL37-F1
#
_entry.id   AF-A0A1S2QL37-F1
#
_cell.length_a   1.000
_cell.length_b   1.000
_cell.length_c   1.000
_cell.angle_alpha   90.00
_cell.angle_beta   90.00
_cell.angle_gamma   90.00
#
_symmetry.space_group_name_H-M   'P 1'
#
loop_
_entity.id
_entity.type
_entity.pdbx_description
1 polymer ?
#
loop_
_entity_poly.entity_id
_entity_poly.type
_entity_poly.pdbx_seq_one_letter_code
_entity_poly.pdbx_strand_id
1 'polypeptide(L)' 'MSLAPRAVPVHRTTEYEELVARHGTHGQAAVFLASRGRDIEEAAARHRRTRAAPAEVISAVPPTWRQAST' A
#
# COMPACT_ATOMS: atom_id res chain seq x y z
N MET A 1 -5.78 -10.49 35.35
CA MET A 1 -6.48 -10.61 34.05
C MET A 1 -5.52 -10.16 32.95
N SER A 2 -5.19 -11.02 31.99
CA SER A 2 -4.39 -10.61 30.82
C SER A 2 -5.30 -10.01 29.76
N LEU A 3 -4.89 -8.90 29.16
CA LEU A 3 -5.60 -8.28 28.06
C LEU A 3 -5.60 -9.20 26.82
N ALA A 4 -6.70 -9.18 26.04
CA ALA A 4 -6.75 -9.87 24.75
C ALA A 4 -5.64 -9.34 23.81
N PRO A 5 -4.97 -10.21 23.03
CA PRO A 5 -3.96 -9.80 22.06
C PRO A 5 -4.48 -8.73 21.09
N ARG A 6 -3.57 -7.93 20.52
CA ARG A 6 -3.90 -6.87 19.56
C ARG A 6 -3.13 -7.08 18.27
N ALA A 7 -3.82 -7.04 17.13
CA ALA A 7 -3.23 -6.93 15.81
C ALA A 7 -3.27 -5.47 15.33
N VAL A 8 -2.16 -4.99 14.77
CA VAL A 8 -2.06 -3.66 14.17
C VAL A 8 -1.49 -3.81 12.77
N PRO A 9 -2.34 -3.93 11.73
CA PRO A 9 -1.88 -3.90 10.36
C PRO A 9 -1.27 -2.54 10.05
N VAL A 10 -0.06 -2.56 9.51
CA VAL A 10 0.64 -1.36 9.04
C VAL A 10 1.04 -1.58 7.59
N HIS A 11 1.00 -0.53 6.79
CA HIS A 11 1.54 -0.55 5.44
C HIS A 11 2.49 0.62 5.24
N ARG A 12 3.46 0.42 4.36
CA ARG A 12 4.33 1.49 3.88
C ARG A 12 3.71 2.15 2.65
N THR A 13 4.06 3.40 2.43
CA THR A 13 3.81 4.09 1.17
C THR A 13 4.47 3.31 0.03
N THR A 14 3.78 3.19 -1.09
CA THR A 14 4.28 2.50 -2.28
C THR A 14 5.04 3.47 -3.20
N GLU A 15 5.95 2.95 -4.03
CA GLU A 15 6.65 3.74 -5.07
C GLU A 15 5.66 4.55 -5.93
N TYR A 16 4.52 3.94 -6.28
CA TYR A 16 3.46 4.61 -7.04
C TYR A 16 2.90 5.84 -6.31
N GLU A 17 2.59 5.70 -5.02
CA GLU A 17 2.08 6.81 -4.21
C GLU A 17 3.14 7.90 -4.05
N GLU A 18 4.41 7.53 -3.88
CA GLU A 18 5.51 8.50 -3.83
C GLU A 18 5.69 9.26 -5.16
N LEU A 19 5.54 8.57 -6.28
CA LEU A 19 5.59 9.17 -7.61
C LEU A 19 4.44 10.16 -7.81
N VAL A 20 3.21 9.77 -7.49
CA VAL A 20 2.05 10.66 -7.59
C VAL A 20 2.16 11.84 -6.62
N ALA A 21 2.62 11.61 -5.38
CA ALA A 21 2.83 12.68 -4.41
C ALA A 21 3.88 13.71 -4.89
N ARG A 22 4.92 13.27 -5.61
CA ARG A 22 5.97 14.16 -6.14
C ARG A 22 5.58 14.87 -7.42
N HIS A 23 4.83 14.20 -8.31
CA HIS A 23 4.55 14.70 -9.66
C HIS A 23 3.12 15.22 -9.83
N GLY A 24 2.26 15.09 -8.81
CA GLY A 24 0.90 15.60 -8.76
C GLY A 24 -0.15 14.60 -9.26
N THR A 25 0.12 13.93 -10.37
CA THR A 25 -0.82 12.98 -10.99
C THR A 25 -0.11 11.75 -11.53
N HIS A 26 -0.88 10.68 -11.77
CA HIS A 26 -0.41 9.49 -12.50
C HIS A 26 0.22 9.89 -13.85
N GLY A 27 -0.47 10.72 -14.65
CA GLY A 27 0.02 11.12 -15.97
C GLY A 27 1.35 11.89 -15.90
N GLN A 28 1.50 12.80 -14.94
CA GLN A 28 2.75 13.54 -14.76
C GLN A 28 3.90 12.64 -14.28
N ALA A 29 3.62 11.68 -13.40
CA ALA A 29 4.58 10.65 -13.00
C ALA A 29 4.97 9.74 -14.19
N ALA A 30 4.02 9.42 -15.07
CA ALA A 30 4.28 8.61 -16.26
C ALA A 30 5.25 9.32 -17.21
N VAL A 31 5.04 10.62 -17.47
CA VAL A 31 5.96 11.44 -18.27
C VAL A 31 7.36 11.48 -17.66
N PHE A 32 7.47 11.65 -16.33
CA PHE A 32 8.74 11.63 -15.63
C PHE A 32 9.47 10.29 -15.76
N LEU A 33 8.76 9.17 -15.64
CA LEU A 33 9.34 7.83 -15.76
C LEU A 33 9.72 7.48 -17.20
N ALA A 34 8.91 7.89 -18.18
CA ALA A 34 9.19 7.67 -19.60
C ALA A 34 10.51 8.29 -20.02
N SER A 35 10.86 9.48 -19.48
CA SER A 35 12.17 10.11 -19.71
C SER A 35 13.38 9.29 -19.20
N ARG A 36 13.12 8.26 -18.38
CA ARG A 36 14.10 7.32 -17.81
C ARG A 36 13.93 5.89 -18.34
N GLY A 37 13.13 5.69 -19.39
CA GLY A 37 12.87 4.38 -19.98
C GLY A 37 12.08 3.43 -19.06
N ARG A 38 11.29 3.96 -18.12
CA ARG A 38 10.46 3.16 -17.21
C ARG A 38 8.97 3.38 -17.48
N ASP A 39 8.18 2.34 -17.27
CA ASP A 39 6.71 2.40 -17.35
C ASP A 39 6.09 2.55 -15.95
N ILE A 40 5.15 3.50 -15.81
CA ILE A 40 4.41 3.70 -14.57
C ILE A 40 3.49 2.51 -14.25
N GLU A 41 3.05 1.75 -15.26
CA GLU A 41 2.15 0.63 -15.04
C GLU A 41 2.78 -0.50 -14.21
N GLU A 42 4.11 -0.66 -14.27
CA GLU A 42 4.80 -1.59 -13.38
C GLU A 42 4.65 -1.19 -11.90
N ALA A 43 4.80 0.10 -11.60
CA ALA A 43 4.63 0.63 -10.25
C ALA A 43 3.16 0.56 -9.83
N ALA A 44 2.23 0.88 -10.74
CA ALA A 44 0.80 0.79 -10.50
C ALA A 44 0.35 -0.65 -10.22
N ALA A 45 0.88 -1.63 -10.95
CA ALA A 45 0.59 -3.06 -10.74
C ALA A 45 1.11 -3.56 -9.38
N ARG A 46 2.33 -3.16 -8.98
CA ARG A 46 2.86 -3.45 -7.64
C ARG A 46 2.02 -2.78 -6.55
N HIS A 47 1.57 -1.55 -6.78
CA HIS A 47 0.70 -0.81 -5.87
C HIS A 47 -0.64 -1.51 -5.67
N ARG A 48 -1.32 -1.93 -6.76
CA ARG A 48 -2.59 -2.66 -6.67
C ARG A 48 -2.47 -3.94 -5.84
N ARG A 49 -1.41 -4.72 -6.04
CA ARG A 49 -1.14 -5.93 -5.23
C ARG A 49 -0.89 -5.59 -3.76
N THR A 50 -0.10 -4.55 -3.50
CA THR A 50 0.18 -4.10 -2.12
C THR A 50 -1.09 -3.59 -1.42
N ARG A 51 -1.99 -2.90 -2.14
CA ARG A 51 -3.28 -2.40 -1.62
C ARG A 51 -4.28 -3.51 -1.31
N ALA A 52 -4.19 -4.66 -1.97
CA ALA A 52 -5.06 -5.81 -1.68
C ALA A 52 -4.64 -6.55 -0.40
N ALA A 53 -3.35 -6.59 -0.10
CA ALA A 53 -2.80 -7.38 1.00
C ALA A 53 -3.39 -7.06 2.40
N PRO A 54 -3.67 -5.80 2.79
CA PRO A 54 -4.24 -5.52 4.11
C PRO A 54 -5.57 -6.22 4.37
N ALA A 55 -6.44 -6.33 3.36
CA ALA A 55 -7.72 -7.02 3.50
C ALA A 55 -7.53 -8.52 3.77
N GLU A 56 -6.59 -9.15 3.06
CA GLU A 56 -6.21 -10.55 3.27
C GLU A 56 -5.56 -10.78 4.64
N VAL A 57 -4.73 -9.84 5.10
CA VAL A 57 -4.11 -9.94 6.43
C VAL A 57 -5.13 -9.78 7.54
N ILE A 58 -6.05 -8.81 7.41
CA ILE A 58 -7.10 -8.56 8.42
C ILE A 58 -8.05 -9.75 8.52
N SER A 59 -8.41 -10.38 7.39
CA SER A 59 -9.30 -11.55 7.40
C SER A 59 -8.67 -12.78 8.08
N ALA A 60 -7.35 -12.86 8.13
CA ALA A 60 -6.62 -13.91 8.83
C ALA A 60 -6.45 -13.65 10.35
N VAL A 61 -6.77 -12.46 10.85
CA VAL A 61 -6.65 -12.14 12.28
C VAL A 61 -7.73 -12.87 13.08
N PRO A 62 -7.39 -13.57 14.18
CA PRO A 62 -8.39 -14.21 15.03
C PRO A 62 -9.44 -13.20 15.54
N PRO A 63 -10.74 -13.53 15.52
CA PRO A 63 -11.81 -12.59 15.89
C PRO A 63 -11.78 -12.21 17.38
N THR A 64 -11.07 -12.96 18.21
CA THR A 64 -10.86 -12.67 19.64
C THR A 64 -9.81 -11.59 19.87
N TRP A 65 -9.03 -11.23 18.85
CA TRP A 65 -8.01 -10.19 18.95
C TRP A 65 -8.62 -8.83 18.70
N ARG A 66 -8.11 -7.84 19.43
CA ARG A 66 -8.45 -6.44 19.17
C ARG A 66 -7.71 -5.96 17.94
N GLN A 67 -8.36 -5.12 17.13
CA GLN A 67 -7.78 -4.58 15.90
C GLN A 67 -7.64 -3.06 15.99
N ALA A 68 -6.61 -2.52 15.34
CA ALA A 68 -6.49 -1.11 15.05
C ALA A 68 -5.67 -0.91 13.78
N SER A 69 -6.04 0.06 12.97
CA SER A 69 -5.33 0.42 11.74
C SER A 69 -4.73 1.82 11.85
N THR A 70 -3.64 2.06 11.13
CA THR A 70 -3.04 3.39 10.94
C THR A 70 -3.64 4.06 9.72
#